data_AF-A0A916B2Q3-F1
#
_entry.id   AF-A0A916B2Q3-F1
#
_cell.length_a   1.000
_cell.length_b   1.000
_cell.length_c   1.000
_cell.angle_alpha   90.00
_cell.angle_beta   90.00
_cell.angle_gamma   90.00
#
_symmetry.space_group_name_H-M   'P 1'
#
loop_
_entity.id
_entity.type
_entity.pdbx_description
1 polymer ?
#
loop_
_entity_poly.entity_id
_entity_poly.type
_entity_poly.pdbx_seq_one_letter_code
_entity_poly.pdbx_strand_id
1 'polypeptide(L)'
;MTNERTAGEHTRGPIWIISGGRYVKLDVGRLVKGKDYGPVKEYHISQLGRYLLNPDPIEVEKILIGCEVHFHQPSTLGLVGFFKRLLPSKKKNPPQESSQPPQVIFSAFSDPGPRLDTPALEAHFDSVHEHLRPYDDFFHEISRLDVVRIADIVGICEDVDGNRSYLTMEGSINDKLDYLAKHIRKEVKVRLEKVYTEPGLFELRGADFVNYDRSQSFRLIRFLLDGTTRSAVLTPEGQVEFWVEDYNLVHYLQLFEHTIQTNPQLQGSLRDCVNDRALPLKLMFNQQLDIDYSRNELPRVCREIFKSQQPGEGEKEALLSFINDRKMSISFHFLPLAGGDGKLCTDISIMQDFRVLERIKDNMPHLYSELSKRAAISEAGKFYLLDTIRGYKDV
;
A
#
# COMPACT_ATOMS: atom_id res chain seq x y z
N MET A 1 34.92 15.89 -16.60
CA MET A 1 34.00 17.03 -16.62
C MET A 1 32.99 16.81 -15.52
N THR A 2 33.18 17.57 -14.45
CA THR A 2 32.39 17.63 -13.22
C THR A 2 31.05 18.29 -13.51
N ASN A 3 29.95 17.67 -13.09
CA ASN A 3 28.67 18.35 -12.97
C ASN A 3 28.29 18.35 -11.49
N GLU A 4 28.81 19.37 -10.80
CA GLU A 4 28.23 19.85 -9.55
C GLU A 4 26.85 20.42 -9.89
N ARG A 5 25.79 19.81 -9.37
CA ARG A 5 24.45 20.39 -9.40
C ARG A 5 24.34 21.37 -8.25
N THR A 6 24.31 22.66 -8.58
CA THR A 6 24.10 23.80 -7.68
C THR A 6 22.69 23.82 -7.10
N ALA A 7 22.61 24.16 -5.81
CA ALA A 7 21.43 24.14 -4.93
C ALA A 7 20.36 25.23 -5.20
N GLY A 8 20.05 25.54 -6.47
CA GLY A 8 19.14 26.65 -6.84
C GLY A 8 17.94 26.32 -7.72
N GLU A 9 17.78 25.07 -8.18
CA GLU A 9 16.72 24.66 -9.14
C GLU A 9 15.76 23.58 -8.58
N HIS A 10 15.55 23.56 -7.25
CA HIS A 10 14.88 22.45 -6.59
C HIS A 10 13.34 22.50 -6.52
N THR A 11 12.63 23.23 -7.39
CA THR A 11 11.14 23.25 -7.36
C THR A 11 10.42 22.60 -8.55
N ARG A 12 11.13 22.15 -9.61
CA ARG A 12 10.47 21.67 -10.87
C ARG A 12 10.83 20.26 -11.38
N GLY A 13 11.50 19.42 -10.58
CA GLY A 13 11.81 18.05 -11.04
C GLY A 13 10.85 17.00 -10.46
N PRO A 14 10.85 15.79 -11.02
CA PRO A 14 9.87 14.75 -10.71
C PRO A 14 10.00 14.22 -9.27
N ILE A 15 8.89 13.67 -8.76
CA ILE A 15 8.85 12.85 -7.54
C ILE A 15 9.78 11.64 -7.75
N TRP A 16 10.47 11.22 -6.70
CA TRP A 16 11.38 10.08 -6.71
C TRP A 16 11.32 9.37 -5.35
N ILE A 17 11.77 8.12 -5.28
CA ILE A 17 11.61 7.22 -4.14
C ILE A 17 12.97 6.71 -3.65
N ILE A 18 13.77 6.17 -4.55
CA ILE A 18 15.08 5.57 -4.24
C ILE A 18 16.06 5.79 -5.40
N SER A 19 17.31 6.07 -5.08
CA SER A 19 18.37 6.24 -6.08
C SER A 19 18.88 4.89 -6.60
N GLY A 20 19.72 4.93 -7.63
CA GLY A 20 20.63 3.82 -7.91
C GLY A 20 21.56 3.57 -6.72
N GLY A 21 21.80 2.30 -6.39
CA GLY A 21 22.68 1.93 -5.29
C GLY A 21 24.15 1.96 -5.68
N ARG A 22 25.00 2.48 -4.81
CA ARG A 22 26.46 2.55 -5.01
C ARG A 22 27.18 1.80 -3.91
N TYR A 23 28.26 1.10 -4.24
CA TYR A 23 29.12 0.52 -3.22
C TYR A 23 29.93 1.61 -2.53
N VAL A 24 29.95 1.57 -1.20
CA VAL A 24 30.64 2.55 -0.36
C VAL A 24 31.55 1.85 0.65
N LYS A 25 32.60 2.54 1.06
CA LYS A 25 33.43 2.12 2.20
C LYS A 25 32.83 2.70 3.46
N LEU A 26 32.03 1.90 4.17
CA LEU A 26 31.42 2.25 5.44
C LEU A 26 31.81 1.21 6.49
N ASP A 27 32.26 1.66 7.66
CA ASP A 27 32.60 0.78 8.79
C ASP A 27 31.32 0.35 9.53
N VAL A 28 30.67 -0.69 9.02
CA VAL A 28 29.44 -1.26 9.60
C VAL A 28 29.66 -1.91 10.97
N GLY A 29 30.91 -2.21 11.35
CA GLY A 29 31.24 -2.73 12.68
C GLY A 29 30.93 -1.76 13.81
N ARG A 30 30.84 -0.46 13.50
CA ARG A 30 30.39 0.58 14.43
C ARG A 30 28.88 0.59 14.63
N LEU A 31 28.11 0.07 13.67
CA LEU A 31 26.64 0.08 13.68
C LEU A 31 26.06 -1.19 14.29
N VAL A 32 26.68 -2.35 14.00
CA VAL A 32 26.21 -3.65 14.47
C VAL A 32 27.38 -4.60 14.68
N LYS A 33 27.33 -5.38 15.77
CA LYS A 33 28.34 -6.41 16.06
C LYS A 33 28.11 -7.65 15.19
N GLY A 34 29.19 -8.19 14.64
CA GLY A 34 29.19 -9.37 13.78
C GLY A 34 30.61 -9.86 13.53
N LYS A 35 30.75 -10.98 12.84
CA LYS A 35 32.05 -11.61 12.56
C LYS A 35 32.47 -11.40 11.11
N ASP A 36 31.51 -11.44 10.19
CA ASP A 36 31.76 -11.25 8.76
C ASP A 36 30.83 -10.18 8.18
N TYR A 37 31.44 -9.21 7.50
CA TYR A 37 30.77 -8.07 6.90
C TYR A 37 31.05 -8.04 5.41
N GLY A 38 30.01 -8.18 4.61
CA GLY A 38 30.09 -8.04 3.16
C GLY A 38 30.16 -6.58 2.70
N PRO A 39 30.29 -6.35 1.38
CA PRO A 39 30.32 -5.01 0.81
C PRO A 39 29.03 -4.23 1.15
N VAL A 40 29.20 -2.95 1.45
CA VAL A 40 28.09 -2.05 1.77
C VAL A 40 27.64 -1.34 0.51
N LYS A 41 26.34 -1.44 0.22
CA LYS A 41 25.68 -0.70 -0.84
C LYS A 41 24.79 0.38 -0.21
N GLU A 42 24.97 1.61 -0.64
CA GLU A 42 24.23 2.77 -0.17
C GLU A 42 23.28 3.27 -1.26
N TYR A 43 22.08 3.62 -0.83
CA TYR A 43 21.03 4.28 -1.58
C TYR A 43 20.71 5.61 -0.91
N HIS A 44 20.27 6.58 -1.71
CA HIS A 44 19.49 7.70 -1.20
C HIS A 44 18.01 7.35 -1.37
N ILE A 45 17.19 7.68 -0.38
CA ILE A 45 15.74 7.55 -0.44
C ILE A 45 15.10 8.92 -0.17
N SER A 46 13.95 9.18 -0.79
CA SER A 46 13.19 10.41 -0.53
C SER A 46 12.43 10.33 0.78
N GLN A 47 11.72 11.40 1.17
CA GLN A 47 10.78 11.36 2.30
C GLN A 47 9.73 10.25 2.14
N LEU A 48 9.15 10.11 0.94
CA LEU A 48 8.18 9.04 0.66
C LEU A 48 8.85 7.66 0.70
N GLY A 49 10.08 7.52 0.19
CA GLY A 49 10.86 6.29 0.32
C GLY A 49 11.13 5.91 1.78
N ARG A 50 11.49 6.88 2.63
CA ARG A 50 11.67 6.67 4.08
C ARG A 50 10.35 6.30 4.75
N TYR A 51 9.25 6.98 4.41
CA TYR A 51 7.91 6.66 4.92
C TYR A 51 7.51 5.22 4.59
N LEU A 52 7.70 4.75 3.35
CA LEU A 52 7.36 3.40 2.93
C LEU A 52 8.20 2.29 3.61
N LEU A 53 9.37 2.64 4.16
CA LEU A 53 10.21 1.73 4.94
C LEU A 53 10.00 1.84 6.44
N ASN A 54 9.18 2.80 6.90
CA ASN A 54 9.03 3.09 8.32
C ASN A 54 8.40 1.89 9.06
N PRO A 55 9.10 1.29 10.05
CA PRO A 55 8.55 0.19 10.82
C PRO A 55 7.60 0.67 11.93
N ASP A 56 7.58 1.98 12.21
CA ASP A 56 6.79 2.52 13.30
C ASP A 56 5.30 2.58 12.95
N PRO A 57 4.41 2.47 13.96
CA PRO A 57 2.98 2.64 13.78
C PRO A 57 2.63 4.00 13.18
N ILE A 58 1.61 4.01 12.33
CA ILE A 58 1.05 5.21 11.73
C ILE A 58 -0.41 5.40 12.16
N GLU A 59 -0.88 6.63 12.16
CA GLU A 59 -2.29 6.94 12.33
C GLU A 59 -2.90 7.29 10.97
N VAL A 60 -4.09 6.75 10.70
CA VAL A 60 -4.87 7.10 9.51
C VAL A 60 -6.30 7.40 9.90
N GLU A 61 -6.93 8.32 9.18
CA GLU A 61 -8.32 8.67 9.38
C GLU A 61 -9.23 7.70 8.61
N LYS A 62 -10.25 7.20 9.31
CA LYS A 62 -11.30 6.33 8.79
C LYS A 62 -12.65 6.69 9.41
N ILE A 63 -13.74 6.35 8.76
CA ILE A 63 -15.08 6.64 9.28
C ILE A 63 -15.52 5.47 10.16
N LEU A 64 -15.95 5.73 11.39
CA LEU A 64 -16.53 4.70 12.26
C LEU A 64 -17.95 4.38 11.79
N ILE A 65 -18.23 3.16 11.32
CA ILE A 65 -19.53 2.79 10.72
C ILE A 65 -20.32 1.75 11.54
N GLY A 66 -19.72 1.19 12.58
CA GLY A 66 -20.39 0.20 13.42
C GLY A 66 -19.50 -0.33 14.54
N CYS A 67 -19.91 -1.46 15.12
CA CYS A 67 -19.15 -2.19 16.12
C CYS A 67 -19.39 -3.71 16.06
N GLU A 68 -18.45 -4.43 16.63
CA GLU A 68 -18.54 -5.85 16.93
C GLU A 68 -18.56 -6.04 18.46
N VAL A 69 -19.59 -6.71 18.96
CA VAL A 69 -19.82 -6.97 20.39
C VAL A 69 -19.48 -8.42 20.69
N HIS A 70 -18.51 -8.60 21.58
CA HIS A 70 -18.06 -9.90 22.05
C HIS A 70 -18.64 -10.19 23.43
N PHE A 71 -19.31 -11.32 23.58
CA PHE A 71 -19.95 -11.70 24.84
C PHE A 71 -19.05 -12.62 25.67
N HIS A 72 -19.18 -12.56 26.99
CA HIS A 72 -18.56 -13.52 27.89
C HIS A 72 -19.02 -14.94 27.53
N GLN A 73 -18.06 -15.84 27.32
CA GLN A 73 -18.39 -17.24 27.10
C GLN A 73 -18.92 -17.85 28.40
N PRO A 74 -20.01 -18.62 28.36
CA PRO A 74 -20.44 -19.38 29.53
C PRO A 74 -19.34 -20.40 29.86
N SER A 75 -18.71 -20.26 31.02
CA SER A 75 -17.70 -21.19 31.51
C SER A 75 -18.33 -22.56 31.73
N THR A 76 -18.23 -23.46 30.76
CA THR A 76 -18.40 -24.89 31.03
C THR A 76 -17.15 -25.34 31.81
N LEU A 77 -17.39 -25.88 33.00
CA LEU A 77 -16.37 -26.36 33.92
C LEU A 77 -15.34 -27.29 33.24
N GLY A 78 -14.06 -27.09 33.57
CA GLY A 78 -13.11 -28.20 33.64
C GLY A 78 -11.72 -27.90 33.09
N LEU A 79 -10.73 -27.88 33.98
CA LEU A 79 -9.31 -28.03 33.69
C LEU A 79 -9.02 -29.12 32.65
N VAL A 80 -8.82 -28.76 31.38
CA VAL A 80 -8.04 -29.58 30.41
C VAL A 80 -7.38 -28.63 29.42
N GLY A 81 -6.04 -28.56 29.41
CA GLY A 81 -5.32 -28.17 28.19
C GLY A 81 -4.15 -27.21 28.29
N PHE A 82 -3.50 -26.99 29.44
CA PHE A 82 -2.27 -26.17 29.53
C PHE A 82 -1.01 -26.84 28.94
N PHE A 83 -1.14 -27.87 28.10
CA PHE A 83 -0.03 -28.46 27.36
C PHE A 83 -0.43 -28.79 25.92
N LYS A 84 -0.04 -27.92 24.98
CA LYS A 84 0.29 -28.28 23.59
C LYS A 84 0.97 -27.12 22.85
N ARG A 85 2.09 -26.63 23.39
CA ARG A 85 3.20 -26.11 22.58
C ARG A 85 4.26 -27.21 22.55
N LEU A 86 4.25 -28.04 21.50
CA LEU A 86 5.39 -28.75 20.90
C LEU A 86 4.88 -29.88 19.98
N LEU A 87 5.21 -29.73 18.69
CA LEU A 87 5.26 -30.71 17.58
C LEU A 87 4.13 -30.73 16.53
N PRO A 88 4.48 -31.08 15.26
CA PRO A 88 3.87 -30.52 14.05
C PRO A 88 2.98 -31.51 13.26
N SER A 89 2.12 -30.90 12.43
CA SER A 89 1.44 -31.42 11.23
C SER A 89 0.50 -32.64 11.37
N LYS A 90 -0.81 -32.40 11.18
CA LYS A 90 -1.63 -33.02 10.12
C LYS A 90 -3.07 -32.48 10.17
N LYS A 91 -3.60 -32.22 8.97
CA LYS A 91 -4.98 -31.82 8.67
C LYS A 91 -6.00 -32.66 9.47
N LYS A 92 -6.71 -32.01 10.39
CA LYS A 92 -8.06 -32.39 10.85
C LYS A 92 -8.84 -31.10 11.04
N ASN A 93 -10.05 -31.08 10.49
CA ASN A 93 -11.00 -29.97 10.64
C ASN A 93 -11.10 -29.60 12.12
N PRO A 94 -11.08 -28.29 12.47
CA PRO A 94 -11.26 -27.90 13.87
C PRO A 94 -12.62 -28.41 14.35
N PRO A 95 -12.71 -28.92 15.59
CA PRO A 95 -14.00 -29.16 16.21
C PRO A 95 -14.73 -27.82 16.27
N GLN A 96 -16.00 -27.85 15.88
CA GLN A 96 -16.90 -26.70 15.85
C GLN A 96 -17.12 -26.25 17.31
N GLU A 97 -16.28 -25.33 17.77
CA GLU A 97 -16.43 -24.67 19.07
C GLU A 97 -17.73 -23.86 19.04
N SER A 98 -18.65 -24.20 19.93
CA SER A 98 -19.86 -23.42 20.19
C SER A 98 -19.48 -22.12 20.90
N SER A 99 -18.86 -21.20 20.17
CA SER A 99 -18.77 -19.79 20.55
C SER A 99 -20.08 -19.12 20.15
N GLN A 100 -20.68 -18.30 21.03
CA GLN A 100 -21.68 -17.35 20.54
C GLN A 100 -20.95 -16.45 19.54
N PRO A 101 -21.41 -16.38 18.28
CA PRO A 101 -20.77 -15.51 17.31
C PRO A 101 -20.89 -14.06 17.80
N PRO A 102 -19.87 -13.24 17.56
CA PRO A 102 -19.94 -11.83 17.90
C PRO A 102 -21.13 -11.19 17.19
N GLN A 103 -21.81 -10.26 17.88
CA GLN A 103 -22.90 -9.49 17.27
C GLN A 103 -22.30 -8.27 16.57
N VAL A 104 -22.58 -8.12 15.28
CA VAL A 104 -22.14 -6.97 14.49
C VAL A 104 -23.31 -6.02 14.32
N ILE A 105 -23.10 -4.75 14.64
CA ILE A 105 -24.10 -3.68 14.57
C ILE A 105 -23.55 -2.58 13.66
N PHE A 106 -24.28 -2.24 12.61
CA PHE A 106 -23.92 -1.16 11.67
C PHE A 106 -24.89 0.01 11.77
N SER A 107 -24.40 1.21 11.51
CA SER A 107 -25.27 2.35 11.21
C SER A 107 -25.93 2.15 9.85
N ALA A 108 -27.23 2.41 9.78
CA ALA A 108 -28.00 2.30 8.54
C ALA A 108 -27.62 3.37 7.49
N PHE A 109 -26.88 4.39 7.90
CA PHE A 109 -26.48 5.53 7.08
C PHE A 109 -24.96 5.54 6.85
N SER A 110 -24.41 4.41 6.41
CA SER A 110 -22.96 4.18 6.27
C SER A 110 -22.30 4.96 5.15
N ASP A 111 -23.07 5.47 4.18
CA ASP A 111 -22.47 6.17 3.05
C ASP A 111 -21.93 7.54 3.52
N PRO A 112 -20.62 7.79 3.37
CA PRO A 112 -20.13 9.15 3.50
C PRO A 112 -20.86 10.01 2.48
N GLY A 113 -21.55 11.05 2.94
CA GLY A 113 -22.12 12.04 2.03
C GLY A 113 -21.02 12.61 1.13
N PRO A 114 -21.38 13.15 -0.05
CA PRO A 114 -20.39 13.76 -0.93
C PRO A 114 -19.62 14.84 -0.15
N ARG A 115 -18.31 14.96 -0.39
CA ARG A 115 -17.54 16.11 0.14
C ARG A 115 -18.17 17.39 -0.43
N LEU A 116 -18.58 18.29 0.45
CA LEU A 116 -19.35 19.47 0.07
C LEU A 116 -18.41 20.66 -0.11
N ASP A 117 -18.65 21.45 -1.15
CA ASP A 117 -17.75 22.53 -1.58
C ASP A 117 -17.48 23.61 -0.52
N THR A 118 -18.28 23.67 0.55
CA THR A 118 -18.14 24.70 1.58
C THR A 118 -18.34 24.14 3.00
N PRO A 119 -17.54 24.60 3.98
CA PRO A 119 -17.72 24.23 5.39
C PRO A 119 -19.10 24.54 5.95
N ALA A 120 -19.78 25.57 5.42
CA ALA A 120 -21.14 25.91 5.83
C ALA A 120 -22.17 24.86 5.37
N LEU A 121 -21.94 24.27 4.20
CA LEU A 121 -22.80 23.21 3.67
C LEU A 121 -22.52 21.88 4.40
N GLU A 122 -21.26 21.58 4.70
CA GLU A 122 -20.89 20.44 5.57
C GLU A 122 -21.58 20.55 6.94
N ALA A 123 -21.44 21.69 7.61
CA ALA A 123 -22.10 21.92 8.90
C ALA A 123 -23.63 21.80 8.84
N HIS A 124 -24.24 22.16 7.70
CA HIS A 124 -25.67 21.99 7.49
C HIS A 124 -26.05 20.50 7.36
N PHE A 125 -25.31 19.72 6.58
CA PHE A 125 -25.54 18.28 6.47
C PHE A 125 -25.26 17.54 7.77
N ASP A 126 -24.23 17.93 8.51
CA ASP A 126 -23.98 17.42 9.87
C ASP A 126 -25.17 17.69 10.79
N SER A 127 -25.73 18.91 10.73
CA SER A 127 -26.94 19.26 11.48
C SER A 127 -28.12 18.36 11.07
N VAL A 128 -28.36 18.14 9.78
CA VAL A 128 -29.42 17.23 9.30
C VAL A 128 -29.19 15.81 9.83
N HIS A 129 -27.95 15.32 9.79
CA HIS A 129 -27.60 14.00 10.31
C HIS A 129 -27.83 13.86 11.81
N GLU A 130 -27.49 14.86 12.62
CA GLU A 130 -27.79 14.84 14.06
C GLU A 130 -29.30 14.85 14.33
N HIS A 131 -30.12 15.48 13.48
CA HIS A 131 -31.60 15.41 13.59
C HIS A 131 -32.15 14.03 13.20
N LEU A 132 -31.49 13.31 12.29
CA LEU A 132 -31.87 11.97 11.85
C LEU A 132 -31.37 10.86 12.78
N ARG A 133 -30.41 11.18 13.64
CA ARG A 133 -29.78 10.27 14.60
C ARG A 133 -30.76 9.39 15.41
N PRO A 134 -31.92 9.90 15.91
CA PRO A 134 -32.87 9.06 16.65
C PRO A 134 -33.52 7.95 15.81
N TYR A 135 -33.44 8.04 14.48
CA TYR A 135 -34.01 7.07 13.54
C TYR A 135 -32.97 6.06 13.03
N ASP A 136 -31.71 6.14 13.48
CA ASP A 136 -30.70 5.15 13.14
C ASP A 136 -30.77 3.98 14.13
N ASP A 137 -31.09 2.79 13.59
CA ASP A 137 -31.26 1.55 14.34
C ASP A 137 -30.01 1.21 15.18
N PHE A 138 -28.83 1.68 14.79
CA PHE A 138 -27.60 1.53 15.56
C PHE A 138 -27.76 2.00 17.02
N PHE A 139 -28.30 3.19 17.26
CA PHE A 139 -28.44 3.72 18.63
C PHE A 139 -29.44 2.91 19.46
N HIS A 140 -30.46 2.39 18.80
CA HIS A 140 -31.46 1.56 19.43
C HIS A 140 -30.93 0.16 19.76
N GLU A 141 -30.09 -0.42 18.90
CA GLU A 141 -29.43 -1.71 19.16
C GLU A 141 -28.40 -1.60 20.28
N ILE A 142 -27.50 -0.61 20.25
CA ILE A 142 -26.47 -0.47 21.30
C ILE A 142 -27.07 -0.17 22.68
N SER A 143 -28.20 0.55 22.74
CA SER A 143 -28.86 0.87 24.02
C SER A 143 -29.61 -0.32 24.64
N ARG A 144 -29.86 -1.38 23.86
CA ARG A 144 -30.50 -2.63 24.32
C ARG A 144 -29.49 -3.68 24.79
N LEU A 145 -28.20 -3.42 24.63
CA LEU A 145 -27.15 -4.35 25.01
C LEU A 145 -27.11 -4.55 26.53
N ASP A 146 -27.05 -5.80 26.96
CA ASP A 146 -26.79 -6.16 28.35
C ASP A 146 -25.28 -6.06 28.62
N VAL A 147 -24.86 -4.90 29.13
CA VAL A 147 -23.45 -4.57 29.41
C VAL A 147 -22.76 -5.60 30.29
N VAL A 148 -23.49 -6.27 31.19
CA VAL A 148 -22.92 -7.27 32.11
C VAL A 148 -22.48 -8.53 31.37
N ARG A 149 -23.06 -8.80 30.19
CA ARG A 149 -22.74 -9.99 29.38
C ARG A 149 -21.63 -9.73 28.37
N ILE A 150 -21.20 -8.48 28.20
CA ILE A 150 -20.22 -8.09 27.20
C ILE A 150 -18.81 -8.25 27.75
N ALA A 151 -18.00 -9.05 27.06
CA ALA A 151 -16.58 -9.18 27.32
C ALA A 151 -15.79 -8.03 26.68
N ASP A 152 -16.15 -7.64 25.46
CA ASP A 152 -15.48 -6.56 24.75
C ASP A 152 -16.35 -5.94 23.64
N ILE A 153 -16.01 -4.72 23.21
CA ILE A 153 -16.56 -4.06 22.03
C ILE A 153 -15.42 -3.51 21.18
N VAL A 154 -15.48 -3.79 19.89
CA VAL A 154 -14.50 -3.32 18.90
C VAL A 154 -15.23 -2.47 17.86
N GLY A 155 -14.69 -1.28 17.55
CA GLY A 155 -15.28 -0.43 16.51
C GLY A 155 -15.02 -1.00 15.12
N ILE A 156 -15.92 -0.78 14.17
CA ILE A 156 -15.72 -1.11 12.76
C ILE A 156 -15.64 0.18 11.99
N CYS A 157 -14.48 0.44 11.40
CA CYS A 157 -14.24 1.60 10.55
C CYS A 157 -14.21 1.21 9.08
N GLU A 158 -14.59 2.12 8.21
CA GLU A 158 -14.52 1.99 6.76
C GLU A 158 -13.65 3.11 6.18
N ASP A 159 -12.87 2.78 5.15
CA ASP A 159 -12.13 3.76 4.36
C ASP A 159 -12.84 4.13 3.06
N VAL A 160 -12.31 5.14 2.36
CA VAL A 160 -12.83 5.64 1.07
C VAL A 160 -12.96 4.53 0.00
N ASP A 161 -12.18 3.44 0.10
CA ASP A 161 -12.28 2.33 -0.84
C ASP A 161 -13.41 1.32 -0.48
N GLY A 162 -14.05 1.50 0.68
CA GLY A 162 -15.01 0.58 1.28
C GLY A 162 -14.36 -0.55 2.09
N ASN A 163 -13.04 -0.48 2.38
CA ASN A 163 -12.39 -1.51 3.17
C ASN A 163 -12.61 -1.28 4.66
N ARG A 164 -12.99 -2.37 5.34
CA ARG A 164 -13.28 -2.33 6.77
C ARG A 164 -12.06 -2.73 7.59
N SER A 165 -11.91 -2.07 8.73
CA SER A 165 -10.89 -2.40 9.74
C SER A 165 -11.42 -2.18 11.14
N TYR A 166 -10.87 -2.92 12.07
CA TYR A 166 -11.24 -2.81 13.47
C TYR A 166 -10.54 -1.65 14.19
N LEU A 167 -11.28 -0.95 15.03
CA LEU A 167 -10.79 0.06 15.95
C LEU A 167 -10.82 -0.52 17.37
N THR A 168 -9.63 -0.74 17.93
CA THR A 168 -9.51 -1.07 19.36
C THR A 168 -9.78 0.19 20.17
N MET A 169 -10.75 0.12 21.07
CA MET A 169 -11.11 1.22 21.98
C MET A 169 -10.63 0.87 23.40
N GLU A 170 -10.14 1.86 24.13
CA GLU A 170 -9.74 1.71 25.53
C GLU A 170 -10.89 2.09 26.46
N GLY A 171 -10.82 1.64 27.73
CA GLY A 171 -11.83 1.93 28.75
C GLY A 171 -12.81 0.80 29.03
N SER A 172 -13.76 1.08 29.93
CA SER A 172 -14.85 0.16 30.27
C SER A 172 -15.83 -0.03 29.11
N ILE A 173 -16.70 -1.04 29.18
CA ILE A 173 -17.74 -1.24 28.15
C ILE A 173 -18.62 0.00 27.98
N ASN A 174 -18.94 0.71 29.06
CA ASN A 174 -19.70 1.96 28.98
C ASN A 174 -18.91 3.06 28.25
N ASP A 175 -17.62 3.22 28.54
CA ASP A 175 -16.78 4.20 27.86
C ASP A 175 -16.72 3.92 26.34
N LYS A 176 -16.68 2.64 25.96
CA LYS A 176 -16.71 2.20 24.55
C LYS A 176 -18.05 2.47 23.88
N LEU A 177 -19.17 2.23 24.56
CA LEU A 177 -20.52 2.54 24.05
C LEU A 177 -20.72 4.04 23.87
N ASP A 178 -20.26 4.85 24.83
CA ASP A 178 -20.31 6.31 24.75
C ASP A 178 -19.42 6.83 23.60
N TYR A 179 -18.23 6.26 23.43
CA TYR A 179 -17.36 6.58 22.31
C TYR A 179 -18.04 6.29 20.97
N LEU A 180 -18.61 5.09 20.81
CA LEU A 180 -19.36 4.70 19.63
C LEU A 180 -20.50 5.66 19.35
N ALA A 181 -21.34 5.93 20.35
CA ALA A 181 -22.46 6.86 20.18
C ALA A 181 -21.97 8.24 19.73
N LYS A 182 -20.87 8.75 20.29
CA LYS A 182 -20.36 10.08 19.95
C LYS A 182 -19.71 10.16 18.56
N HIS A 183 -19.04 9.10 18.11
CA HIS A 183 -18.16 9.13 16.93
C HIS A 183 -18.66 8.28 15.75
N ILE A 184 -19.77 7.56 15.87
CA ILE A 184 -20.37 6.87 14.73
C ILE A 184 -20.60 7.88 13.59
N ARG A 185 -20.25 7.48 12.37
CA ARG A 185 -20.25 8.26 11.13
C ARG A 185 -19.28 9.44 11.09
N LYS A 186 -18.37 9.54 12.06
CA LYS A 186 -17.31 10.57 12.08
C LYS A 186 -15.97 9.96 11.76
N GLU A 187 -15.07 10.79 11.24
CA GLU A 187 -13.67 10.43 11.08
C GLU A 187 -13.04 10.19 12.46
N VAL A 188 -12.38 9.06 12.59
CA VAL A 188 -11.63 8.63 13.77
C VAL A 188 -10.24 8.21 13.33
N LYS A 189 -9.28 8.41 14.24
CA LYS A 189 -7.91 7.97 14.02
C LYS A 189 -7.78 6.50 14.34
N VAL A 190 -7.35 5.73 13.35
CA VAL A 190 -7.05 4.31 13.47
C VAL A 190 -5.54 4.14 13.41
N ARG A 191 -4.98 3.48 14.43
CA ARG A 191 -3.56 3.16 14.49
C ARG A 191 -3.30 1.87 13.72
N LEU A 192 -2.43 1.94 12.72
CA LEU A 192 -1.87 0.76 12.04
C LEU A 192 -0.49 0.48 12.64
N GLU A 193 -0.15 -0.80 12.81
CA GLU A 193 1.15 -1.20 13.37
C GLU A 193 2.33 -0.73 12.52
N LYS A 194 2.12 -0.56 11.22
CA LYS A 194 3.12 -0.17 10.22
C LYS A 194 2.45 0.28 8.93
N VAL A 195 3.21 0.95 8.08
CA VAL A 195 2.76 1.43 6.76
C VAL A 195 2.45 0.32 5.76
N TYR A 196 3.13 -0.83 5.86
CA TYR A 196 2.92 -1.99 4.98
C TYR A 196 2.17 -3.11 5.71
N THR A 197 0.86 -3.18 5.53
CA THR A 197 -0.01 -4.11 6.28
C THR A 197 0.11 -5.55 5.79
N GLU A 198 0.35 -5.74 4.49
CA GLU A 198 0.54 -7.04 3.84
C GLU A 198 1.69 -6.96 2.83
N PRO A 199 2.30 -8.09 2.40
CA PRO A 199 3.36 -8.08 1.40
C PRO A 199 2.93 -7.33 0.13
N GLY A 200 3.58 -6.21 -0.15
CA GLY A 200 3.30 -5.37 -1.31
C GLY A 200 2.10 -4.44 -1.17
N LEU A 201 1.43 -4.34 -0.01
CA LEU A 201 0.35 -3.37 0.22
C LEU A 201 0.81 -2.28 1.20
N PHE A 202 0.76 -1.03 0.75
CA PHE A 202 1.19 0.14 1.51
C PHE A 202 0.05 1.15 1.67
N GLU A 203 -0.10 1.63 2.90
CA GLU A 203 -1.02 2.70 3.27
C GLU A 203 -0.36 4.06 3.04
N LEU A 204 -0.98 4.95 2.27
CA LEU A 204 -0.41 6.25 1.92
C LEU A 204 -1.06 7.43 2.64
N ARG A 205 -2.21 7.24 3.31
CA ARG A 205 -2.91 8.32 4.02
C ARG A 205 -2.12 8.92 5.19
N GLY A 206 -1.18 8.16 5.75
CA GLY A 206 -0.27 8.65 6.79
C GLY A 206 0.93 9.44 6.25
N ALA A 207 1.11 9.53 4.92
CA ALA A 207 2.23 10.24 4.32
C ALA A 207 1.91 11.72 4.12
N ASP A 208 2.87 12.59 4.44
CA ASP A 208 2.76 14.02 4.21
C ASP A 208 3.15 14.37 2.76
N PHE A 209 2.20 14.18 1.84
CA PHE A 209 2.42 14.51 0.42
C PHE A 209 2.46 16.03 0.18
N VAL A 210 1.70 16.82 0.94
CA VAL A 210 1.60 18.28 0.76
C VAL A 210 2.91 18.97 1.08
N ASN A 211 3.61 18.53 2.14
CA ASN A 211 4.93 19.05 2.49
C ASN A 211 6.08 18.22 1.90
N TYR A 212 5.83 17.46 0.84
CA TYR A 212 6.86 16.66 0.21
C TYR A 212 7.99 17.55 -0.36
N ASP A 213 9.19 17.45 0.21
CA ASP A 213 10.39 18.11 -0.25
C ASP A 213 11.29 17.14 -1.02
N ARG A 214 11.38 17.35 -2.32
CA ARG A 214 12.20 16.54 -3.23
C ARG A 214 13.71 16.66 -2.98
N SER A 215 14.15 17.72 -2.31
CA SER A 215 15.55 17.97 -1.99
C SER A 215 16.00 17.19 -0.76
N GLN A 216 15.05 16.85 0.12
CA GLN A 216 15.33 16.05 1.29
C GLN A 216 15.59 14.60 0.87
N SER A 217 16.72 14.06 1.35
CA SER A 217 17.10 12.68 1.12
C SER A 217 17.69 12.05 2.38
N PHE A 218 17.48 10.75 2.52
CA PHE A 218 17.97 9.94 3.63
C PHE A 218 18.85 8.82 3.10
N ARG A 219 19.78 8.34 3.92
CA ARG A 219 20.72 7.28 3.53
C ARG A 219 20.14 5.93 3.94
N LEU A 220 19.97 5.04 2.98
CA LEU A 220 19.65 3.63 3.20
C LEU A 220 20.88 2.80 2.86
N ILE A 221 21.37 2.01 3.80
CA ILE A 221 22.45 1.06 3.56
C ILE A 221 21.93 -0.37 3.52
N ARG A 222 22.57 -1.20 2.70
CA ARG A 222 22.37 -2.63 2.60
C ARG A 222 23.73 -3.33 2.61
N PHE A 223 23.86 -4.40 3.38
CA PHE A 223 25.10 -5.19 3.47
C PHE A 223 24.79 -6.63 3.89
N LEU A 224 25.78 -7.51 3.77
CA LEU A 224 25.71 -8.86 4.32
C LEU A 224 26.34 -8.86 5.71
N LEU A 225 25.65 -9.48 6.66
CA LEU A 225 26.13 -9.73 8.02
C LEU A 225 25.97 -11.22 8.30
N ASP A 226 27.08 -11.92 8.49
CA ASP A 226 27.11 -13.36 8.75
C ASP A 226 26.22 -14.15 7.75
N GLY A 227 26.32 -13.82 6.46
CA GLY A 227 25.56 -14.44 5.36
C GLY A 227 24.12 -13.96 5.18
N THR A 228 23.61 -13.10 6.07
CA THR A 228 22.23 -12.56 6.00
C THR A 228 22.24 -11.13 5.48
N THR A 229 21.35 -10.80 4.53
CA THR A 229 21.18 -9.41 4.09
C THR A 229 20.55 -8.58 5.21
N ARG A 230 21.17 -7.44 5.53
CA ARG A 230 20.65 -6.43 6.45
C ARG A 230 20.53 -5.10 5.72
N SER A 231 19.51 -4.34 6.11
CA SER A 231 19.26 -3.00 5.59
C SER A 231 18.90 -2.06 6.73
N ALA A 232 19.37 -0.82 6.70
CA ALA A 232 19.09 0.20 7.71
C ALA A 232 19.04 1.59 7.10
N VAL A 233 18.12 2.42 7.59
CA VAL A 233 18.12 3.86 7.32
C VAL A 233 19.01 4.53 8.36
N LEU A 234 19.82 5.48 7.92
CA LEU A 234 20.77 6.20 8.75
C LEU A 234 20.35 7.65 8.98
N THR A 235 20.64 8.16 10.18
CA THR A 235 20.55 9.59 10.49
C THR A 235 21.63 10.38 9.72
N PRO A 236 21.53 11.71 9.64
CA PRO A 236 22.59 12.55 9.04
C PRO A 236 23.97 12.34 9.69
N GLU A 237 24.02 12.04 10.97
CA GLU A 237 25.24 11.75 11.75
C GLU A 237 25.80 10.34 11.48
N GLY A 238 25.10 9.53 10.68
CA GLY A 238 25.50 8.18 10.32
C GLY A 238 25.18 7.12 11.37
N GLN A 239 24.29 7.41 12.32
CA GLN A 239 23.76 6.41 13.25
C GLN A 239 22.59 5.65 12.61
N VAL A 240 22.28 4.46 13.11
CA VAL A 240 21.07 3.74 12.67
C VAL A 240 19.85 4.49 13.19
N GLU A 241 19.01 4.94 12.27
CA GLU A 241 17.70 5.50 12.58
C GLU A 241 16.70 4.36 12.83
N PHE A 242 16.58 3.43 11.88
CA PHE A 242 15.82 2.20 12.04
C PHE A 242 16.33 1.09 11.11
N TRP A 243 16.05 -0.15 11.49
CA TRP A 243 16.34 -1.33 10.68
C TRP A 243 15.18 -1.64 9.74
N VAL A 244 15.50 -2.07 8.52
CA VAL A 244 14.52 -2.57 7.55
C VAL A 244 14.53 -4.10 7.64
N GLU A 245 13.48 -4.66 8.25
CA GLU A 245 13.40 -6.10 8.54
C GLU A 245 13.14 -6.95 7.31
N ASP A 246 12.24 -6.49 6.43
CA ASP A 246 11.90 -7.18 5.17
C ASP A 246 12.70 -6.58 4.02
N TYR A 247 13.62 -7.36 3.47
CA TYR A 247 14.45 -6.94 2.34
C TYR A 247 13.62 -6.69 1.06
N ASN A 248 12.42 -7.27 0.93
CA ASN A 248 11.56 -7.05 -0.23
C ASN A 248 11.04 -5.62 -0.30
N LEU A 249 10.98 -4.90 0.83
CA LEU A 249 10.58 -3.49 0.84
C LEU A 249 11.49 -2.65 -0.06
N VAL A 250 12.80 -2.87 0.00
CA VAL A 250 13.77 -2.17 -0.87
C VAL A 250 13.52 -2.50 -2.34
N HIS A 251 13.12 -3.74 -2.66
CA HIS A 251 12.75 -4.12 -4.02
C HIS A 251 11.47 -3.40 -4.49
N TYR A 252 10.45 -3.29 -3.63
CA TYR A 252 9.23 -2.53 -3.94
C TYR A 252 9.54 -1.05 -4.22
N LEU A 253 10.40 -0.42 -3.42
CA LEU A 253 10.86 0.96 -3.66
C LEU A 253 11.53 1.11 -5.03
N GLN A 254 12.41 0.18 -5.41
CA GLN A 254 13.11 0.21 -6.71
C GLN A 254 12.14 0.03 -7.89
N LEU A 255 11.17 -0.87 -7.73
CA LEU A 255 10.12 -1.08 -8.72
C LEU A 255 9.24 0.16 -8.86
N PHE A 256 8.88 0.79 -7.74
CA PHE A 256 8.08 2.00 -7.74
C PHE A 256 8.80 3.17 -8.41
N GLU A 257 10.09 3.38 -8.09
CA GLU A 257 10.92 4.36 -8.77
C GLU A 257 10.91 4.13 -10.28
N HIS A 258 11.12 2.88 -10.71
CA HIS A 258 11.11 2.57 -12.13
C HIS A 258 9.75 2.86 -12.78
N THR A 259 8.65 2.55 -12.10
CA THR A 259 7.30 2.88 -12.55
C THR A 259 7.09 4.39 -12.66
N ILE A 260 7.52 5.18 -11.67
CA ILE A 260 7.40 6.65 -11.72
C ILE A 260 8.19 7.23 -12.90
N GLN A 261 9.36 6.66 -13.19
CA GLN A 261 10.20 7.11 -14.31
C GLN A 261 9.63 6.74 -15.69
N THR A 262 8.86 5.65 -15.78
CA THR A 262 8.40 5.10 -17.07
C THR A 262 6.92 5.30 -17.35
N ASN A 263 6.11 5.61 -16.33
CA ASN A 263 4.68 5.85 -16.45
C ASN A 263 4.32 7.32 -16.14
N PRO A 264 4.21 8.19 -17.16
CA PRO A 264 3.84 9.59 -16.99
C PRO A 264 2.46 9.79 -16.36
N GLN A 265 1.53 8.85 -16.53
CA GLN A 265 0.19 8.95 -15.98
C GLN A 265 0.21 8.84 -14.45
N LEU A 266 0.87 7.80 -13.93
CA LEU A 266 1.06 7.60 -12.50
C LEU A 266 1.89 8.74 -11.88
N GLN A 267 2.95 9.18 -12.57
CA GLN A 267 3.73 10.34 -12.14
C GLN A 267 2.86 11.61 -12.04
N GLY A 268 1.94 11.80 -12.99
CA GLY A 268 0.95 12.88 -12.97
C GLY A 268 0.08 12.85 -11.72
N SER A 269 -0.47 11.68 -11.38
CA SER A 269 -1.33 11.52 -10.21
C SER A 269 -0.60 11.70 -8.88
N LEU A 270 0.64 11.22 -8.75
CA LEU A 270 1.46 11.50 -7.57
C LEU A 270 1.74 13.00 -7.43
N ARG A 271 1.98 13.69 -8.55
CA ARG A 271 2.15 15.14 -8.56
C ARG A 271 0.86 15.87 -8.17
N ASP A 272 -0.30 15.33 -8.53
CA ASP A 272 -1.58 15.87 -8.07
C ASP A 272 -1.72 15.72 -6.55
N CYS A 273 -1.24 14.63 -5.96
CA CYS A 273 -1.21 14.46 -4.51
C CYS A 273 -0.28 15.46 -3.82
N VAL A 274 0.93 15.68 -4.36
CA VAL A 274 1.87 16.68 -3.81
C VAL A 274 1.33 18.11 -3.91
N ASN A 275 0.55 18.40 -4.95
CA ASN A 275 -0.06 19.73 -5.14
C ASN A 275 -1.42 19.88 -4.43
N ASP A 276 -1.77 18.96 -3.52
CA ASP A 276 -3.04 18.98 -2.79
C ASP A 276 -4.29 18.98 -3.71
N ARG A 277 -4.19 18.30 -4.85
CA ARG A 277 -5.29 18.11 -5.82
C ARG A 277 -5.86 16.70 -5.81
N ALA A 278 -5.25 15.80 -5.05
CA ALA A 278 -5.70 14.43 -4.87
C ALA A 278 -5.25 13.91 -3.50
N LEU A 279 -6.04 13.03 -2.89
CA LEU A 279 -5.67 12.30 -1.70
C LEU A 279 -5.03 10.96 -2.08
N PRO A 280 -3.80 10.68 -1.67
CA PRO A 280 -3.16 9.39 -1.87
C PRO A 280 -3.74 8.38 -0.88
N LEU A 281 -4.14 7.21 -1.35
CA LEU A 281 -4.79 6.20 -0.53
C LEU A 281 -3.89 4.99 -0.32
N LYS A 282 -3.59 4.24 -1.39
CA LYS A 282 -2.84 2.98 -1.29
C LYS A 282 -1.89 2.78 -2.45
N LEU A 283 -0.81 2.06 -2.20
CA LEU A 283 0.09 1.53 -3.21
C LEU A 283 0.15 0.01 -3.08
N MET A 284 -0.09 -0.70 -4.17
CA MET A 284 -0.15 -2.16 -4.17
C MET A 284 0.73 -2.76 -5.26
N PHE A 285 1.51 -3.78 -4.90
CA PHE A 285 2.34 -4.59 -5.78
C PHE A 285 1.77 -6.01 -5.82
N ASN A 286 1.28 -6.44 -6.98
CA ASN A 286 0.67 -7.76 -7.12
C ASN A 286 1.28 -8.53 -8.29
N GLN A 287 1.62 -9.80 -8.08
CA GLN A 287 2.15 -10.70 -9.11
C GLN A 287 1.05 -11.49 -9.80
N GLN A 288 -0.12 -11.65 -9.16
CA GLN A 288 -1.27 -12.34 -9.71
C GLN A 288 -2.16 -11.33 -10.42
N LEU A 289 -2.13 -11.36 -11.75
CA LEU A 289 -2.90 -10.47 -12.60
C LEU A 289 -3.95 -11.25 -13.38
N ASP A 290 -5.21 -10.82 -13.26
CA ASP A 290 -6.33 -11.35 -14.05
C ASP A 290 -6.36 -10.80 -15.49
N ILE A 291 -5.38 -9.96 -15.86
CA ILE A 291 -5.26 -9.44 -17.22
C ILE A 291 -4.63 -10.50 -18.11
N ASP A 292 -5.48 -11.09 -18.95
CA ASP A 292 -5.10 -12.00 -20.03
C ASP A 292 -5.08 -11.26 -21.37
N TYR A 293 -3.88 -10.99 -21.89
CA TYR A 293 -3.70 -10.33 -23.18
C TYR A 293 -4.02 -11.21 -24.39
N SER A 294 -4.34 -12.50 -24.20
CA SER A 294 -4.84 -13.35 -25.29
C SER A 294 -6.28 -13.00 -25.68
N ARG A 295 -7.03 -12.39 -24.75
CA ARG A 295 -8.45 -11.99 -24.94
C ARG A 295 -8.63 -10.49 -25.09
N ASN A 296 -7.57 -9.72 -24.89
CA ASN A 296 -7.58 -8.26 -24.92
C ASN A 296 -6.70 -7.72 -26.06
N GLU A 297 -6.75 -6.41 -26.28
CA GLU A 297 -5.81 -5.77 -27.18
C GLU A 297 -4.36 -5.98 -26.71
N LEU A 298 -3.42 -6.06 -27.66
CA LEU A 298 -2.00 -6.14 -27.33
C LEU A 298 -1.58 -4.95 -26.44
N PRO A 299 -0.64 -5.14 -25.50
CA PRO A 299 -0.11 -4.06 -24.67
C PRO A 299 0.35 -2.87 -25.51
N ARG A 300 0.13 -1.67 -24.99
CA ARG A 300 0.44 -0.42 -25.71
C ARG A 300 1.88 -0.39 -26.24
N VAL A 301 2.85 -0.84 -25.43
CA VAL A 301 4.27 -0.85 -25.80
C VAL A 301 4.53 -1.71 -27.05
N CYS A 302 3.87 -2.85 -27.16
CA CYS A 302 3.97 -3.76 -28.30
C CYS A 302 3.31 -3.15 -29.52
N ARG A 303 2.09 -2.60 -29.36
CA ARG A 303 1.37 -1.92 -30.45
C ARG A 303 2.19 -0.77 -31.03
N GLU A 304 2.85 0.03 -30.19
CA GLU A 304 3.70 1.13 -30.63
C GLU A 304 4.92 0.64 -31.44
N ILE A 305 5.57 -0.45 -31.01
CA ILE A 305 6.70 -1.04 -31.75
C ILE A 305 6.24 -1.62 -33.10
N PHE A 306 5.04 -2.20 -33.16
CA PHE A 306 4.52 -2.80 -34.39
C PHE A 306 3.90 -1.81 -35.38
N LYS A 307 3.77 -0.53 -35.03
CA LYS A 307 3.33 0.50 -35.98
C LYS A 307 4.28 0.62 -37.19
N SER A 308 5.57 0.36 -37.01
CA SER A 308 6.58 0.39 -38.08
C SER A 308 6.71 -0.94 -38.82
N GLN A 309 6.32 -2.06 -38.21
CA GLN A 309 6.43 -3.39 -38.80
C GLN A 309 5.40 -4.32 -38.14
N GLN A 310 4.39 -4.75 -38.89
CA GLN A 310 3.40 -5.68 -38.36
C GLN A 310 4.01 -7.08 -38.19
N PRO A 311 3.75 -7.76 -37.07
CA PRO A 311 4.21 -9.12 -36.85
C PRO A 311 3.43 -10.09 -37.75
N GLY A 312 4.10 -11.14 -38.22
CA GLY A 312 3.43 -12.29 -38.86
C GLY A 312 2.55 -13.06 -37.86
N GLU A 313 1.72 -13.99 -38.35
CA GLU A 313 0.80 -14.74 -37.47
C GLU A 313 1.52 -15.58 -36.40
N GLY A 314 2.57 -16.33 -36.78
CA GLY A 314 3.35 -17.12 -35.81
C GLY A 314 4.12 -16.26 -34.80
N GLU A 315 4.53 -15.06 -35.23
CA GLU A 315 5.14 -14.03 -34.39
C GLU A 315 4.15 -13.48 -33.36
N LYS A 316 2.89 -13.26 -33.75
CA LYS A 316 1.80 -12.83 -32.87
C LYS A 316 1.41 -13.92 -31.86
N GLU A 317 1.38 -15.19 -32.27
CA GLU A 317 1.09 -16.31 -31.36
C GLU A 317 2.21 -16.49 -30.31
N ALA A 318 3.47 -16.44 -30.73
CA ALA A 318 4.62 -16.45 -29.83
C ALA A 318 4.56 -15.27 -28.83
N LEU A 319 4.18 -14.09 -29.31
CA LEU A 319 3.99 -12.88 -28.51
C LEU A 319 2.95 -13.06 -27.40
N LEU A 320 1.77 -13.56 -27.74
CA LEU A 320 0.68 -13.76 -26.77
C LEU A 320 1.03 -14.78 -25.69
N SER A 321 1.76 -15.84 -26.05
CA SER A 321 2.23 -16.86 -25.12
C SER A 321 3.16 -16.28 -24.04
N PHE A 322 4.05 -15.35 -24.39
CA PHE A 322 5.01 -14.81 -23.43
C PHE A 322 4.50 -13.58 -22.67
N ILE A 323 3.70 -12.71 -23.30
CA ILE A 323 3.26 -11.45 -22.68
C ILE A 323 2.54 -11.71 -21.36
N ASN A 324 1.90 -12.87 -21.22
CA ASN A 324 1.17 -13.21 -20.00
C ASN A 324 2.04 -13.73 -18.85
N ASP A 325 3.31 -14.07 -19.08
CA ASP A 325 4.23 -14.63 -18.08
C ASP A 325 4.99 -13.53 -17.31
N ARG A 326 5.30 -13.82 -16.03
CA ARG A 326 6.09 -12.99 -15.10
C ARG A 326 5.78 -11.48 -15.12
N LYS A 327 4.50 -11.17 -15.03
CA LYS A 327 4.00 -9.80 -14.88
C LYS A 327 3.91 -9.43 -13.40
N MET A 328 3.91 -8.14 -13.15
CA MET A 328 3.62 -7.55 -11.84
C MET A 328 2.86 -6.25 -12.07
N SER A 329 1.74 -6.08 -11.39
CA SER A 329 1.03 -4.81 -11.35
C SER A 329 1.49 -3.96 -10.18
N ILE A 330 1.62 -2.67 -10.44
CA ILE A 330 1.83 -1.64 -9.44
C ILE A 330 0.65 -0.69 -9.55
N SER A 331 -0.23 -0.75 -8.55
CA SER A 331 -1.49 -0.01 -8.51
C SER A 331 -1.38 1.12 -7.50
N PHE A 332 -1.66 2.35 -7.93
CA PHE A 332 -1.72 3.54 -7.10
C PHE A 332 -3.17 4.02 -7.02
N HIS A 333 -3.74 3.98 -5.82
CA HIS A 333 -5.11 4.39 -5.52
C HIS A 333 -5.11 5.81 -4.95
N PHE A 334 -5.96 6.67 -5.50
CA PHE A 334 -6.08 8.06 -5.07
C PHE A 334 -7.48 8.61 -5.33
N LEU A 335 -7.87 9.62 -4.56
CA LEU A 335 -9.13 10.35 -4.72
C LEU A 335 -8.85 11.77 -5.22
N PRO A 336 -9.20 12.13 -6.46
CA PRO A 336 -9.11 13.52 -6.93
C PRO A 336 -9.97 14.46 -6.08
N LEU A 337 -9.42 15.64 -5.74
CA LEU A 337 -10.11 16.67 -4.95
C LEU A 337 -10.77 17.75 -5.81
N ALA A 338 -10.31 17.96 -7.05
CA ALA A 338 -10.84 18.98 -7.94
C ALA A 338 -11.53 18.37 -9.17
N GLY A 339 -12.78 18.78 -9.43
CA GLY A 339 -13.48 18.58 -10.70
C GLY A 339 -13.87 17.14 -11.06
N GLY A 340 -13.98 16.24 -10.07
CA GLY A 340 -14.46 14.88 -10.27
C GLY A 340 -15.59 14.56 -9.29
N ASP A 341 -16.53 13.71 -9.72
CA ASP A 341 -17.72 13.27 -8.96
C ASP A 341 -17.39 12.43 -7.70
N GLY A 342 -16.28 12.67 -7.01
CA GLY A 342 -15.82 11.87 -5.87
C GLY A 342 -15.31 10.47 -6.26
N LYS A 343 -15.01 10.22 -7.54
CA LYS A 343 -14.64 8.87 -8.02
C LYS A 343 -13.23 8.47 -7.58
N LEU A 344 -13.13 7.31 -6.96
CA LEU A 344 -11.87 6.67 -6.66
C LEU A 344 -11.15 6.32 -7.97
N CYS A 345 -9.93 6.81 -8.12
CA CYS A 345 -9.08 6.54 -9.27
C CYS A 345 -8.02 5.50 -8.92
N THR A 346 -7.69 4.66 -9.89
CA THR A 346 -6.57 3.71 -9.78
C THR A 346 -5.70 3.77 -11.03
N ASP A 347 -4.43 4.14 -10.84
CA ASP A 347 -3.42 4.02 -11.89
C ASP A 347 -2.69 2.69 -11.74
N ILE A 348 -2.76 1.85 -12.76
CA ILE A 348 -2.14 0.52 -12.77
C ILE A 348 -1.03 0.51 -13.82
N SER A 349 0.17 0.16 -13.36
CA SER A 349 1.34 -0.06 -14.21
C SER A 349 1.63 -1.55 -14.28
N ILE A 350 1.64 -2.11 -15.47
CA ILE A 350 1.98 -3.53 -15.67
C ILE A 350 3.46 -3.59 -16.02
N MET A 351 4.28 -4.09 -15.09
CA MET A 351 5.71 -4.31 -15.27
C MET A 351 5.95 -5.75 -15.67
N GLN A 352 6.78 -5.99 -16.68
CA GLN A 352 7.15 -7.35 -17.09
C GLN A 352 8.63 -7.61 -16.86
N ASP A 353 8.93 -8.78 -16.30
CA ASP A 353 10.31 -9.24 -16.12
C ASP A 353 10.96 -9.49 -17.50
N PHE A 354 12.10 -8.85 -17.72
CA PHE A 354 12.83 -8.91 -18.98
C PHE A 354 13.26 -10.34 -19.35
N ARG A 355 13.44 -11.25 -18.39
CA ARG A 355 13.84 -12.65 -18.63
C ARG A 355 12.86 -13.39 -19.54
N VAL A 356 11.60 -12.94 -19.60
CA VAL A 356 10.58 -13.52 -20.49
C VAL A 356 10.94 -13.32 -21.96
N LEU A 357 11.61 -12.21 -22.29
CA LEU A 357 11.97 -11.86 -23.68
C LEU A 357 13.07 -12.75 -24.27
N GLU A 358 13.83 -13.47 -23.45
CA GLU A 358 14.84 -14.41 -23.96
C GLU A 358 14.21 -15.49 -24.86
N ARG A 359 12.93 -15.84 -24.67
CA ARG A 359 12.20 -16.82 -25.50
C ARG A 359 11.90 -16.34 -26.92
N ILE A 360 11.91 -15.02 -27.15
CA ILE A 360 11.58 -14.42 -28.45
C ILE A 360 12.77 -13.73 -29.10
N LYS A 361 13.96 -13.81 -28.51
CA LYS A 361 15.14 -13.11 -28.99
C LYS A 361 15.48 -13.45 -30.44
N ASP A 362 15.37 -14.72 -30.82
CA ASP A 362 15.72 -15.19 -32.16
C ASP A 362 14.57 -14.98 -33.16
N ASN A 363 13.32 -15.11 -32.71
CA ASN A 363 12.13 -14.98 -33.56
C ASN A 363 11.68 -13.52 -33.75
N MET A 364 11.96 -12.65 -32.78
CA MET A 364 11.56 -11.23 -32.78
C MET A 364 12.70 -10.32 -32.27
N PRO A 365 13.88 -10.32 -32.93
CA PRO A 365 15.06 -9.59 -32.45
C PRO A 365 14.85 -8.06 -32.36
N HIS A 366 14.02 -7.50 -33.25
CA HIS A 366 13.66 -6.08 -33.19
C HIS A 366 12.86 -5.74 -31.93
N LEU A 367 11.83 -6.53 -31.60
CA LEU A 367 11.04 -6.35 -30.38
C LEU A 367 11.90 -6.51 -29.12
N TYR A 368 12.76 -7.53 -29.09
CA TYR A 368 13.71 -7.74 -28.00
C TYR A 368 14.60 -6.51 -27.78
N SER A 369 15.19 -5.97 -28.87
CA SER A 369 16.08 -4.80 -28.82
C SER A 369 15.36 -3.56 -28.29
N GLU A 370 14.17 -3.27 -28.82
CA GLU A 370 13.38 -2.10 -28.40
C GLU A 370 12.92 -2.18 -26.94
N LEU A 371 12.47 -3.35 -26.48
CA LEU A 371 12.09 -3.54 -25.09
C LEU A 371 13.32 -3.53 -24.15
N SER A 372 14.47 -4.02 -24.61
CA SER A 372 15.71 -3.98 -23.81
C SER A 372 16.19 -2.55 -23.55
N LYS A 373 15.97 -1.63 -24.48
CA LYS A 373 16.29 -0.19 -24.28
C LYS A 373 15.37 0.47 -23.25
N ARG A 374 14.15 -0.05 -23.08
CA ARG A 374 13.14 0.47 -22.15
C ARG A 374 13.22 -0.14 -20.76
N ALA A 375 13.97 -1.23 -20.61
CA ALA A 375 14.09 -1.94 -19.34
C ALA A 375 15.12 -1.31 -18.41
N ALA A 376 14.77 -1.15 -17.13
CA ALA A 376 15.70 -0.75 -16.08
C ALA A 376 16.17 -1.97 -15.26
N ILE A 377 17.42 -1.93 -14.82
CA ILE A 377 18.03 -2.95 -13.96
C ILE A 377 18.09 -2.42 -12.54
N SER A 378 17.61 -3.22 -11.60
CA SER A 378 17.72 -2.99 -10.16
C SER A 378 17.98 -4.30 -9.43
N GLU A 379 18.02 -4.28 -8.10
CA GLU A 379 18.11 -5.52 -7.31
C GLU A 379 16.79 -6.29 -7.31
N ALA A 380 15.67 -5.60 -7.53
CA ALA A 380 14.39 -6.26 -7.76
C ALA A 380 14.37 -7.10 -9.04
N GLY A 381 15.23 -6.77 -10.02
CA GLY A 381 15.36 -7.44 -11.30
C GLY A 381 15.47 -6.45 -12.47
N LYS A 382 15.39 -6.98 -13.69
CA LYS A 382 15.32 -6.18 -14.93
C LYS A 382 13.88 -6.16 -15.40
N PHE A 383 13.23 -4.99 -15.37
CA PHE A 383 11.82 -4.83 -15.72
C PHE A 383 11.65 -3.74 -16.76
N TYR A 384 10.55 -3.79 -17.50
CA TYR A 384 10.06 -2.67 -18.32
C TYR A 384 8.55 -2.52 -18.14
N LEU A 385 8.05 -1.31 -18.44
CA LEU A 385 6.62 -1.04 -18.49
C LEU A 385 6.00 -1.69 -19.73
N LEU A 386 5.17 -2.70 -19.51
CA LEU A 386 4.43 -3.41 -20.54
C LEU A 386 3.17 -2.61 -20.94
N ASP A 387 2.43 -2.12 -19.95
CA ASP A 387 1.16 -1.45 -20.18
C ASP A 387 0.76 -0.50 -19.05
N THR A 388 -0.22 0.35 -19.30
CA THR A 388 -0.78 1.29 -18.32
C THR A 388 -2.29 1.32 -18.44
N ILE A 389 -2.97 1.21 -17.29
CA ILE A 389 -4.43 1.18 -17.19
C ILE A 389 -4.87 2.22 -16.16
N ARG A 390 -5.98 2.92 -16.44
CA ARG A 390 -6.68 3.75 -15.45
C ARG A 390 -8.04 3.14 -15.17
N GLY A 391 -8.29 2.84 -13.90
CA GLY A 391 -9.59 2.42 -13.40
C GLY A 391 -10.29 3.55 -12.65
N TYR A 392 -11.61 3.53 -12.65
CA TYR A 392 -12.46 4.41 -11.85
C TYR A 392 -13.50 3.56 -11.13
N LYS A 393 -13.77 3.87 -9.87
CA LYS A 393 -14.87 3.31 -9.09
C LYS A 393 -15.67 4.48 -8.52
N ASP A 394 -16.99 4.45 -8.72
CA ASP A 394 -17.88 5.38 -8.03
C ASP A 394 -17.81 5.07 -6.53
N VAL A 395 -17.57 6.11 -5.71
CA VAL A 395 -17.48 6.01 -4.25
C VAL A 395 -18.80 6.43 -3.64
#